data_AF-A8XXG6-F1
#
_entry.id   AF-A8XXG6-F1
#
_cell.length_a   1.000
_cell.length_b   1.000
_cell.length_c   1.000
_cell.angle_alpha   90.00
_cell.angle_beta   90.00
_cell.angle_gamma   90.00
#
_symmetry.space_group_name_H-M   'P 1'
#
loop_
_entity.id
_entity.type
_entity.pdbx_description
1 polymer ?
#
loop_
_entity_poly.entity_id
_entity_poly.type
_entity_poly.pdbx_seq_one_letter_code
_entity_poly.pdbx_strand_id
1 'polypeptide(L)'
;MDLSDDEPGNLTDDPTPHDDFDLHSVLANLSTEAPSFEKFLKASTKFHDSHRYLINQFLLEPTMMRKKMNLLFAKHISTVAWGLHPEAFMRTQITPEQSGELSRSLVKTMNTTDGAVKKDFRPWRFVISTDEKSPTEYVTMTGCTRNSSIISEASSLTKSERALFLAILEEMMCEDGTCKMSWIHSIIQKEPHKITGPKCDEFMTRMARQKYITLFDSDIVEIAPRTIVELEPWLRATMPGSLKICEFCRRIISRPIYTAECGKCHSLSHFNCFKNATILSKQDRMECSKCNETLTLDEVNDQIVIKRTSGVARVPILNFRQSTSTRAASVDSTDDDDVVAKIEVDSDDEPGPSRKAPKAKKPQARPSKRAIISSDSDSN
;
A
#
# COMPACT_ATOMS: atom_id res chain seq x y z
N MET A 1 -80.29 -9.69 -28.38
CA MET A 1 -79.17 -8.72 -28.47
C MET A 1 -78.21 -9.04 -27.34
N ASP A 2 -77.77 -10.29 -27.25
CA ASP A 2 -76.83 -11.00 -28.13
C ASP A 2 -75.39 -10.53 -27.94
N LEU A 3 -74.63 -11.52 -27.49
CA LEU A 3 -73.20 -11.62 -27.24
C LEU A 3 -72.43 -11.55 -28.57
N SER A 4 -71.21 -11.00 -28.53
CA SER A 4 -70.04 -11.31 -29.38
C SER A 4 -69.05 -10.14 -29.24
N ASP A 5 -67.74 -10.30 -29.23
CA ASP A 5 -66.85 -11.43 -29.01
C ASP A 5 -65.54 -10.76 -28.55
N ASP A 6 -65.01 -11.19 -27.40
CA ASP A 6 -63.67 -10.82 -26.97
C ASP A 6 -62.67 -11.49 -27.92
N GLU A 7 -62.09 -10.74 -28.86
CA GLU A 7 -60.89 -11.19 -29.56
C GLU A 7 -59.70 -11.11 -28.58
N PRO A 8 -59.05 -12.23 -28.24
CA PRO A 8 -57.76 -12.16 -27.58
C PRO A 8 -56.74 -11.66 -28.60
N GLY A 9 -56.34 -10.40 -28.43
CA GLY A 9 -55.19 -9.84 -29.12
C GLY A 9 -54.02 -10.80 -28.99
N ASN A 10 -53.57 -11.29 -30.15
CA ASN A 10 -52.43 -12.17 -30.31
C ASN A 10 -51.18 -11.42 -29.82
N LEU A 11 -50.91 -11.52 -28.51
CA LEU A 11 -49.60 -11.29 -27.94
C LEU A 11 -48.71 -12.34 -28.57
N THR A 12 -48.08 -11.94 -29.67
CA THR A 12 -46.88 -12.60 -30.13
C THR A 12 -45.91 -12.50 -28.97
N ASP A 13 -45.81 -13.60 -28.22
CA ASP A 13 -44.67 -13.89 -27.37
C ASP A 13 -43.45 -13.79 -28.27
N ASP A 14 -42.86 -12.60 -28.32
CA ASP A 14 -41.56 -12.37 -28.90
C ASP A 14 -40.62 -13.25 -28.05
N PRO A 15 -40.09 -14.37 -28.58
CA PRO A 15 -39.26 -15.25 -27.79
C PRO A 15 -37.98 -14.47 -27.53
N THR A 16 -37.92 -13.83 -26.36
CA THR A 16 -36.69 -13.24 -25.87
C THR A 16 -35.69 -14.39 -25.81
N PRO A 17 -34.56 -14.33 -26.54
CA PRO A 17 -33.63 -15.44 -26.63
C PRO A 17 -32.80 -15.47 -25.35
N HIS A 18 -33.44 -15.84 -24.26
CA HIS A 18 -32.77 -16.30 -23.07
C HIS A 18 -32.96 -17.81 -23.08
N ASP A 19 -32.24 -18.49 -23.99
CA ASP A 19 -31.90 -19.89 -23.77
C ASP A 19 -31.44 -20.01 -22.32
N ASP A 20 -32.14 -20.83 -21.53
CA ASP A 20 -31.81 -21.06 -20.13
C ASP A 20 -30.33 -21.40 -20.04
N PHE A 21 -29.54 -20.53 -19.40
CA PHE A 21 -28.11 -20.73 -19.25
C PHE A 21 -27.87 -22.00 -18.42
N ASP A 22 -27.67 -23.12 -19.10
CA ASP A 22 -27.41 -24.40 -18.45
C ASP A 22 -25.94 -24.48 -18.06
N LEU A 23 -25.66 -24.01 -16.84
CA LEU A 23 -24.34 -24.10 -16.22
C LEU A 23 -23.83 -25.55 -16.17
N HIS A 24 -24.69 -26.55 -16.00
CA HIS A 24 -24.27 -27.95 -15.95
C HIS A 24 -23.79 -28.43 -17.31
N SER A 25 -24.50 -28.09 -18.39
CA SER A 25 -24.07 -28.39 -19.76
C SER A 25 -22.75 -27.70 -20.12
N VAL A 26 -22.56 -26.44 -19.72
CA VAL A 26 -21.29 -25.72 -19.94
C VAL A 26 -20.14 -26.39 -19.18
N LEU A 27 -20.36 -26.74 -17.92
CA LEU A 27 -19.32 -27.34 -17.07
C LEU A 27 -18.99 -28.79 -17.44
N ALA A 28 -19.96 -29.57 -17.93
CA ALA A 28 -19.77 -30.97 -18.32
C ALA A 28 -18.73 -31.16 -19.43
N ASN A 29 -18.54 -30.14 -20.27
CA ASN A 29 -17.58 -30.16 -21.38
C ASN A 29 -16.16 -29.73 -20.97
N LEU A 30 -15.95 -29.27 -19.72
CA LEU A 30 -14.66 -28.80 -19.24
C LEU A 30 -13.85 -29.93 -18.60
N SER A 31 -12.55 -29.95 -18.88
CA SER A 31 -11.65 -30.92 -18.24
C SER A 31 -11.54 -30.69 -16.73
N THR A 32 -11.62 -31.76 -15.96
CA THR A 32 -11.39 -31.78 -14.50
C THR A 32 -9.96 -32.18 -14.12
N GLU A 33 -9.07 -32.36 -15.11
CA GLU A 33 -7.68 -32.73 -14.90
C GLU A 33 -6.92 -31.60 -14.20
N ALA A 34 -6.35 -31.91 -13.03
CA ALA A 34 -5.66 -30.94 -12.21
C ALA A 34 -4.34 -30.49 -12.88
N PRO A 35 -4.12 -29.18 -13.08
CA PRO A 35 -2.86 -28.69 -13.61
C PRO A 35 -1.69 -28.98 -12.66
N SER A 36 -0.52 -29.30 -13.22
CA SER A 36 0.70 -29.40 -12.43
C SER A 36 1.17 -28.04 -11.92
N PHE A 37 1.93 -28.03 -10.83
CA PHE A 37 2.51 -26.80 -10.28
C PHE A 37 3.43 -26.09 -11.29
N GLU A 38 4.22 -26.84 -12.05
CA GLU A 38 5.14 -26.31 -13.06
C GLU A 38 4.40 -25.52 -14.14
N LYS A 39 3.17 -25.91 -14.46
CA LYS A 39 2.31 -25.20 -15.40
C LYS A 39 1.92 -23.82 -14.86
N PHE A 40 1.55 -23.73 -13.58
CA PHE A 40 1.29 -22.45 -12.91
C PHE A 40 2.53 -21.57 -12.85
N LEU A 41 3.66 -22.16 -12.44
CA LEU A 41 4.92 -21.44 -12.32
C LEU A 41 5.37 -20.89 -13.67
N LYS A 42 5.37 -21.70 -14.74
CA LYS A 42 5.70 -21.27 -16.09
C LYS A 42 4.80 -20.14 -16.59
N ALA A 43 3.51 -20.19 -16.30
CA ALA A 43 2.61 -19.13 -16.70
C ALA A 43 2.84 -17.83 -15.91
N SER A 44 3.21 -17.93 -14.63
CA SER A 44 3.44 -16.76 -13.78
C SER A 44 4.58 -15.87 -14.25
N THR A 45 5.55 -16.40 -15.03
CA THR A 45 6.75 -15.67 -15.43
C THR A 45 6.50 -14.64 -16.53
N LYS A 46 5.47 -14.81 -17.35
CA LYS A 46 5.13 -13.89 -18.45
C LYS A 46 3.83 -13.15 -18.13
N PHE A 47 3.81 -11.83 -18.30
CA PHE A 47 2.63 -11.04 -17.99
C PHE A 47 1.48 -11.33 -18.98
N HIS A 48 0.29 -11.63 -18.48
CA HIS A 48 -0.93 -11.87 -19.29
C HIS A 48 -2.20 -11.46 -18.51
N ASP A 49 -3.39 -11.80 -19.03
CA ASP A 49 -4.66 -11.32 -18.47
C ASP A 49 -4.94 -11.78 -17.03
N SER A 50 -4.42 -12.93 -16.59
CA SER A 50 -4.52 -13.33 -15.18
C SER A 50 -3.70 -12.43 -14.25
N HIS A 51 -2.58 -11.86 -14.70
CA HIS A 51 -1.87 -10.83 -13.93
C HIS A 51 -2.67 -9.53 -13.89
N ARG A 52 -3.31 -9.12 -14.99
CA ARG A 52 -4.22 -7.96 -15.01
C ARG A 52 -5.40 -8.17 -14.07
N TYR A 53 -5.98 -9.38 -14.06
CA TYR A 53 -7.02 -9.76 -13.12
C TYR A 53 -6.57 -9.61 -11.67
N LEU A 54 -5.38 -10.12 -11.31
CA LEU A 54 -4.82 -9.91 -9.97
C LEU A 54 -4.69 -8.43 -9.63
N ILE A 55 -4.14 -7.63 -10.55
CA ILE A 55 -3.98 -6.18 -10.37
C ILE A 55 -5.34 -5.52 -10.08
N ASN A 56 -6.40 -5.90 -10.78
CA ASN A 56 -7.76 -5.42 -10.52
C ASN A 56 -8.28 -5.87 -9.14
N GLN A 57 -7.91 -7.06 -8.67
CA GLN A 57 -8.24 -7.48 -7.30
C GLN A 57 -7.50 -6.63 -6.26
N PHE A 58 -6.24 -6.26 -6.52
CA PHE A 58 -5.48 -5.37 -5.64
C PHE A 58 -6.01 -3.93 -5.60
N LEU A 59 -6.67 -3.44 -6.66
CA LEU A 59 -7.36 -2.15 -6.62
C LEU A 59 -8.49 -2.12 -5.58
N LEU A 60 -9.18 -3.24 -5.41
CA LEU A 60 -10.26 -3.39 -4.44
C LEU A 60 -9.73 -3.70 -3.04
N GLU A 61 -8.66 -4.49 -2.97
CA GLU A 61 -8.00 -4.90 -1.73
C GLU A 61 -6.47 -4.72 -1.86
N PRO A 62 -5.93 -3.54 -1.50
CA PRO A 62 -4.52 -3.20 -1.72
C PRO A 62 -3.52 -4.08 -0.99
N THR A 63 -3.96 -4.85 0.00
CA THR A 63 -3.14 -5.84 0.70
C THR A 63 -3.94 -7.10 0.92
N MET A 64 -3.43 -8.23 0.42
CA MET A 64 -4.06 -9.53 0.56
C MET A 64 -3.05 -10.58 1.02
N MET A 65 -3.54 -11.65 1.66
CA MET A 65 -2.69 -12.78 2.02
C MET A 65 -2.05 -13.38 0.77
N ARG A 66 -0.79 -13.78 0.87
CA ARG A 66 -0.05 -14.44 -0.22
C ARG A 66 -0.79 -15.67 -0.77
N LYS A 67 -1.38 -16.47 0.12
CA LYS A 67 -2.22 -17.63 -0.25
C LYS A 67 -3.43 -17.21 -1.11
N LYS A 68 -4.09 -16.11 -0.76
CA LYS A 68 -5.23 -15.56 -1.51
C LYS A 68 -4.80 -15.07 -2.90
N MET A 69 -3.68 -14.37 -3.02
CA MET A 69 -3.14 -13.96 -4.32
C MET A 69 -2.86 -15.16 -5.22
N ASN A 70 -2.16 -16.17 -4.71
CA ASN A 70 -1.86 -17.39 -5.47
C ASN A 70 -3.13 -18.12 -5.91
N LEU A 71 -4.11 -18.23 -5.00
CA LEU A 71 -5.42 -18.82 -5.27
C LEU A 71 -6.15 -18.09 -6.40
N LEU A 72 -6.22 -16.76 -6.33
CA LEU A 72 -6.87 -15.93 -7.36
C LEU A 72 -6.20 -16.09 -8.73
N PHE A 73 -4.87 -16.10 -8.76
CA PHE A 73 -4.12 -16.32 -9.99
C PHE A 73 -4.38 -17.69 -10.59
N ALA A 74 -4.21 -18.73 -9.78
CA ALA A 74 -4.31 -20.12 -10.21
C ALA A 74 -5.75 -20.48 -10.62
N LYS A 75 -6.75 -19.96 -9.91
CA LYS A 75 -8.16 -20.08 -10.30
C LYS A 75 -8.40 -19.41 -11.65
N HIS A 76 -8.06 -18.12 -11.79
CA HIS A 76 -8.33 -17.38 -13.02
C HIS A 76 -7.63 -17.98 -14.24
N ILE A 77 -6.35 -18.35 -14.11
CA ILE A 77 -5.63 -18.95 -15.23
C ILE A 77 -6.19 -20.32 -15.62
N SER A 78 -6.57 -21.16 -14.64
CA SER A 78 -7.13 -22.47 -14.93
C SER A 78 -8.48 -22.36 -15.65
N THR A 79 -9.38 -21.53 -15.14
CA THR A 79 -10.75 -21.46 -15.68
C THR A 79 -10.83 -20.61 -16.94
N VAL A 80 -10.13 -19.47 -17.00
CA VAL A 80 -10.26 -18.51 -18.10
C VAL A 80 -9.25 -18.79 -19.21
N ALA A 81 -7.97 -18.96 -18.86
CA ALA A 81 -6.92 -19.10 -19.88
C ALA A 81 -6.76 -20.54 -20.37
N TRP A 82 -7.02 -21.53 -19.52
CA TRP A 82 -6.92 -22.95 -19.89
C TRP A 82 -8.27 -23.64 -20.10
N GLY A 83 -9.40 -22.95 -19.85
CA GLY A 83 -10.73 -23.51 -20.06
C GLY A 83 -11.00 -24.77 -19.22
N LEU A 84 -10.46 -24.84 -18.00
CA LEU A 84 -10.63 -25.97 -17.12
C LEU A 84 -11.84 -25.80 -16.19
N HIS A 85 -12.40 -26.92 -15.77
CA HIS A 85 -13.46 -26.95 -14.76
C HIS A 85 -12.93 -26.34 -13.45
N PRO A 86 -13.74 -25.56 -12.69
CA PRO A 86 -13.31 -24.99 -11.41
C PRO A 86 -12.77 -26.03 -10.40
N GLU A 87 -13.29 -27.27 -10.44
CA GLU A 87 -12.77 -28.36 -9.61
C GLU A 87 -11.34 -28.79 -9.95
N ALA A 88 -10.90 -28.63 -11.20
CA ALA A 88 -9.54 -29.00 -11.62
C ALA A 88 -8.50 -28.25 -10.78
N PHE A 89 -8.73 -26.95 -10.56
CA PHE A 89 -7.89 -26.15 -9.67
C PHE A 89 -8.00 -26.62 -8.21
N MET A 90 -9.21 -26.94 -7.71
CA MET A 90 -9.40 -27.37 -6.31
C MET A 90 -8.68 -28.69 -5.98
N ARG A 91 -8.42 -29.53 -6.99
CA ARG A 91 -7.64 -30.78 -6.86
C ARG A 91 -6.13 -30.57 -6.94
N THR A 92 -5.67 -29.37 -7.27
CA THR A 92 -4.23 -29.06 -7.35
C THR A 92 -3.61 -29.05 -5.95
N GLN A 93 -2.58 -29.86 -5.74
CA GLN A 93 -1.79 -29.86 -4.51
C GLN A 93 -0.55 -28.98 -4.68
N ILE A 94 -0.38 -27.99 -3.81
CA ILE A 94 0.77 -27.08 -3.81
C ILE A 94 1.37 -27.05 -2.40
N THR A 95 2.65 -27.37 -2.30
CA THR A 95 3.42 -27.28 -1.04
C THR A 95 3.65 -25.82 -0.61
N PRO A 96 3.93 -25.54 0.68
CA PRO A 96 4.27 -24.19 1.13
C PRO A 96 5.43 -23.54 0.36
N GLU A 97 6.45 -24.32 0.00
CA GLU A 97 7.65 -23.89 -0.73
C GLU A 97 7.31 -23.49 -2.16
N GLN A 98 6.59 -24.35 -2.88
CA GLN A 98 6.06 -24.09 -4.22
C GLN A 98 5.15 -22.86 -4.23
N SER A 99 4.30 -22.74 -3.21
CA SER A 99 3.45 -21.56 -3.03
C SER A 99 4.30 -20.29 -2.89
N GLY A 100 5.39 -20.34 -2.12
CA GLY A 100 6.32 -19.21 -1.98
C GLY A 100 7.03 -18.86 -3.29
N GLU A 101 7.44 -19.86 -4.07
CA GLU A 101 8.05 -19.68 -5.38
C GLU A 101 7.10 -19.00 -6.37
N LEU A 102 5.85 -19.49 -6.46
CA LEU A 102 4.82 -18.89 -7.30
C LEU A 102 4.59 -17.42 -6.95
N SER A 103 4.50 -17.09 -5.66
CA SER A 103 4.30 -15.71 -5.22
C SER A 103 5.47 -14.80 -5.60
N ARG A 104 6.72 -15.26 -5.43
CA ARG A 104 7.91 -14.51 -5.85
C ARG A 104 7.93 -14.28 -7.36
N SER A 105 7.57 -15.30 -8.14
CA SER A 105 7.46 -15.19 -9.60
C SER A 105 6.38 -14.18 -10.00
N LEU A 106 5.17 -14.28 -9.45
CA LEU A 106 4.08 -13.34 -9.71
C LEU A 106 4.45 -11.90 -9.37
N VAL A 107 5.00 -11.67 -8.18
CA VAL A 107 5.42 -10.32 -7.75
C VAL A 107 6.53 -9.79 -8.65
N LYS A 108 7.50 -10.62 -9.04
CA LYS A 108 8.55 -10.24 -10.00
C LYS A 108 7.93 -9.82 -11.33
N THR A 109 7.07 -10.64 -11.93
CA THR A 109 6.44 -10.37 -13.22
C THR A 109 5.44 -9.21 -13.19
N MET A 110 4.76 -8.96 -12.06
CA MET A 110 3.92 -7.77 -11.93
C MET A 110 4.75 -6.49 -11.78
N ASN A 111 5.96 -6.58 -11.21
CA ASN A 111 6.88 -5.45 -11.08
C ASN A 111 7.76 -5.21 -12.32
N THR A 112 7.90 -6.17 -13.25
CA THR A 112 8.79 -6.08 -14.43
C THR A 112 8.09 -6.54 -15.72
N THR A 113 8.34 -5.91 -16.88
CA THR A 113 8.07 -6.52 -18.21
C THR A 113 9.40 -6.98 -18.79
N ASP A 114 9.52 -8.27 -19.13
CA ASP A 114 10.67 -8.80 -19.88
C ASP A 114 12.05 -8.41 -19.31
N GLY A 115 12.15 -8.32 -17.98
CA GLY A 115 13.37 -7.93 -17.27
C GLY A 115 13.61 -6.41 -17.14
N ALA A 116 12.80 -5.58 -17.79
CA ALA A 116 12.80 -4.12 -17.63
C ALA A 116 11.67 -3.64 -16.71
N VAL A 117 11.90 -2.54 -15.98
CA VAL A 117 10.86 -1.93 -15.13
C VAL A 117 9.79 -1.31 -16.03
N LYS A 118 8.52 -1.75 -15.88
CA LYS A 118 7.36 -1.21 -16.61
C LYS A 118 7.31 0.31 -16.54
N LYS A 119 7.15 0.99 -17.69
CA LYS A 119 6.79 2.42 -17.74
C LYS A 119 5.27 2.61 -17.79
N ASP A 120 4.54 1.68 -18.39
CA ASP A 120 3.12 1.85 -18.75
C ASP A 120 2.13 1.64 -17.59
N PHE A 121 2.56 0.97 -16.52
CA PHE A 121 1.73 0.69 -15.34
C PHE A 121 2.22 1.44 -14.08
N ARG A 122 3.17 2.37 -14.24
CA ARG A 122 3.62 3.19 -13.12
C ARG A 122 2.43 4.02 -12.64
N PRO A 123 2.04 3.88 -11.38
CA PRO A 123 3.00 3.88 -10.29
C PRO A 123 3.00 2.65 -9.36
N TRP A 124 2.46 1.49 -9.76
CA TRP A 124 2.20 0.41 -8.80
C TRP A 124 3.39 -0.54 -8.62
N ARG A 125 3.65 -0.89 -7.35
CA ARG A 125 4.69 -1.84 -6.92
C ARG A 125 4.08 -2.86 -5.99
N PHE A 126 4.40 -4.12 -6.19
CA PHE A 126 3.97 -5.23 -5.34
C PHE A 126 5.10 -5.62 -4.39
N VAL A 127 4.83 -5.66 -3.09
CA VAL A 127 5.82 -5.95 -2.04
C VAL A 127 5.31 -7.09 -1.18
N ILE A 128 6.16 -8.10 -0.96
CA ILE A 128 5.88 -9.17 0.01
C ILE A 128 6.32 -8.70 1.40
N SER A 129 5.40 -8.76 2.35
CA SER A 129 5.63 -8.47 3.76
C SER A 129 5.15 -9.65 4.61
N THR A 130 5.67 -9.76 5.82
CA THR A 130 5.23 -10.76 6.80
C THR A 130 4.66 -9.99 7.98
N ASP A 131 3.51 -10.44 8.47
CA ASP A 131 2.96 -9.92 9.72
C ASP A 131 3.90 -10.24 10.89
N GLU A 132 3.92 -9.39 11.90
CA GLU A 132 4.77 -9.60 13.09
C GLU A 132 4.10 -10.56 14.09
N LYS A 133 2.76 -10.64 14.10
CA LYS A 133 2.02 -11.52 15.03
C LYS A 133 2.01 -12.97 14.61
N SER A 134 1.94 -13.20 13.31
CA SER A 134 1.75 -14.50 12.70
C SER A 134 2.75 -14.70 11.57
N PRO A 135 3.10 -15.95 11.20
CA PRO A 135 3.93 -16.21 10.03
C PRO A 135 3.20 -15.95 8.70
N THR A 136 2.08 -15.21 8.73
CA THR A 136 1.27 -14.92 7.56
C THR A 136 1.99 -13.91 6.69
N GLU A 137 2.25 -14.30 5.45
CA GLU A 137 2.77 -13.40 4.43
C GLU A 137 1.63 -12.71 3.68
N TYR A 138 1.82 -11.44 3.43
CA TYR A 138 0.94 -10.57 2.67
C TYR A 138 1.67 -10.06 1.44
N VAL A 139 0.89 -9.73 0.42
CA VAL A 139 1.36 -8.96 -0.73
C VAL A 139 0.60 -7.65 -0.70
N THR A 140 1.35 -6.56 -0.77
CA THR A 140 0.83 -5.19 -0.76
C THR A 140 1.13 -4.53 -2.10
N MET A 141 0.10 -3.93 -2.71
CA MET A 141 0.24 -3.04 -3.84
C MET A 141 0.40 -1.61 -3.34
N THR A 142 1.51 -0.97 -3.71
CA THR A 142 1.85 0.42 -3.34
C THR A 142 1.82 1.27 -4.59
N GLY A 143 1.10 2.39 -4.57
CA GLY A 143 1.17 3.44 -5.61
C GLY A 143 2.40 4.34 -5.48
N CYS A 144 3.29 4.05 -4.53
CA CYS A 144 4.42 4.87 -4.17
C CYS A 144 5.74 4.32 -4.71
N THR A 145 6.67 5.23 -5.05
CA THR A 145 8.04 4.85 -5.39
C THR A 145 8.78 4.34 -4.14
N ARG A 146 9.90 3.64 -4.33
CA ARG A 146 10.63 2.96 -3.24
C ARG A 146 11.11 3.88 -2.12
N ASN A 147 11.32 5.16 -2.42
CA ASN A 147 11.79 6.18 -1.49
C ASN A 147 10.74 7.26 -1.25
N SER A 148 9.47 6.94 -1.50
CA SER A 148 8.36 7.84 -1.24
C SER A 148 8.15 8.03 0.26
N SER A 149 7.94 9.27 0.67
CA SER A 149 7.56 9.64 2.04
C SER A 149 6.05 9.87 2.19
N ILE A 150 5.28 9.54 1.15
CA ILE A 150 3.83 9.68 1.10
C ILE A 150 3.18 8.31 0.90
N ILE A 151 1.94 8.20 1.36
CA ILE A 151 1.07 7.04 1.08
C ILE A 151 0.39 7.17 -0.28
N SER A 152 -0.11 6.05 -0.80
CA SER A 152 -0.76 5.99 -2.12
C SER A 152 -2.02 6.86 -2.18
N GLU A 153 -2.71 7.02 -1.05
CA GLU A 153 -3.95 7.77 -0.90
C GLU A 153 -3.70 9.24 -0.52
N ALA A 154 -2.45 9.71 -0.55
CA ALA A 154 -2.09 11.05 -0.06
C ALA A 154 -2.85 12.18 -0.77
N SER A 155 -3.18 12.01 -2.05
CA SER A 155 -3.99 12.98 -2.82
C SER A 155 -5.44 13.08 -2.34
N SER A 156 -5.95 12.04 -1.66
CA SER A 156 -7.31 12.00 -1.12
C SER A 156 -7.41 12.43 0.36
N LEU A 157 -6.27 12.76 0.98
CA LEU A 157 -6.21 13.23 2.37
C LEU A 157 -6.10 14.75 2.42
N THR A 158 -6.92 15.36 3.26
CA THR A 158 -6.76 16.77 3.64
C THR A 158 -5.46 17.00 4.42
N LYS A 159 -5.02 18.25 4.55
CA LYS A 159 -3.83 18.61 5.34
C LYS A 159 -3.95 18.14 6.80
N SER A 160 -5.10 18.34 7.42
CA SER A 160 -5.37 17.94 8.81
C SER A 160 -5.44 16.42 8.99
N GLU A 161 -6.05 15.70 8.05
CA GLU A 161 -6.06 14.22 8.07
C GLU A 161 -4.66 13.64 7.89
N ARG A 162 -3.84 14.23 7.01
CA ARG A 162 -2.46 13.80 6.83
C ARG A 162 -1.65 14.03 8.09
N ALA A 163 -1.75 15.21 8.70
CA ALA A 163 -1.09 15.50 9.96
C ALA A 163 -1.54 14.53 11.06
N LEU A 164 -2.85 14.28 11.17
CA LEU A 164 -3.41 13.34 12.14
C LEU A 164 -2.88 11.93 11.92
N PHE A 165 -2.82 11.46 10.67
CA PHE A 165 -2.30 10.14 10.36
C PHE A 165 -0.86 9.98 10.82
N LEU A 166 0.01 10.94 10.48
CA LEU A 166 1.42 10.90 10.86
C LEU A 166 1.59 10.95 12.39
N ALA A 167 0.81 11.77 13.10
CA ALA A 167 0.81 11.81 14.56
C ALA A 167 0.40 10.46 15.19
N ILE A 168 -0.61 9.80 14.64
CA ILE A 168 -1.02 8.44 15.07
C ILE A 168 0.12 7.44 14.84
N LEU A 169 0.82 7.52 13.70
CA LEU A 169 1.93 6.63 13.41
C LEU A 169 3.11 6.84 14.35
N GLU A 170 3.46 8.10 14.66
CA GLU A 170 4.51 8.41 15.63
C GLU A 170 4.19 7.81 17.00
N GLU A 171 2.94 7.97 17.47
CA GLU A 171 2.47 7.38 18.73
C GLU A 171 2.60 5.85 18.71
N MET A 172 2.09 5.19 17.67
CA MET A 172 2.18 3.73 17.52
C MET A 172 3.62 3.22 17.51
N MET A 173 4.53 3.95 16.84
CA MET A 173 5.94 3.55 16.73
C MET A 173 6.72 3.77 18.03
N CYS A 174 6.33 4.76 18.82
CA CYS A 174 6.87 4.96 20.17
C CYS A 174 6.43 3.83 21.10
N GLU A 175 5.15 3.48 21.06
CA GLU A 175 4.55 2.41 21.88
C GLU A 175 4.80 1.01 21.27
N ASP A 176 3.73 0.21 21.17
CA ASP A 176 3.77 -1.20 20.82
C ASP A 176 3.11 -1.53 19.46
N GLY A 177 2.99 -0.52 18.60
CA GLY A 177 2.27 -0.61 17.33
C GLY A 177 0.77 -0.39 17.46
N THR A 178 0.28 -0.04 18.65
CA THR A 178 -1.12 0.29 18.90
C THR A 178 -1.31 1.73 19.37
N CYS A 179 -2.54 2.22 19.29
CA CYS A 179 -2.95 3.53 19.77
C CYS A 179 -4.43 3.45 20.19
N LYS A 180 -4.79 4.14 21.27
CA LYS A 180 -6.19 4.21 21.72
C LYS A 180 -7.00 5.25 20.96
N MET A 181 -8.24 4.93 20.61
CA MET A 181 -9.15 5.85 19.95
C MET A 181 -9.46 7.08 20.82
N SER A 182 -9.54 6.90 22.14
CA SER A 182 -9.67 8.02 23.10
C SER A 182 -8.51 9.02 23.04
N TRP A 183 -7.27 8.56 22.83
CA TRP A 183 -6.12 9.45 22.62
C TRP A 183 -6.26 10.21 21.30
N ILE A 184 -6.67 9.52 20.23
CA ILE A 184 -6.89 10.13 18.91
C ILE A 184 -7.93 11.26 19.03
N HIS A 185 -9.06 11.01 19.68
CA HIS A 185 -10.08 12.03 19.92
C HIS A 185 -9.60 13.21 20.77
N SER A 186 -8.57 13.03 21.60
CA SER A 186 -8.00 14.12 22.39
C SER A 186 -7.12 15.07 21.56
N ILE A 187 -6.48 14.57 20.49
CA ILE A 187 -5.56 15.37 19.66
C ILE A 187 -6.25 16.09 18.50
N ILE A 188 -7.41 15.61 18.03
CA ILE A 188 -8.18 16.25 16.93
C ILE A 188 -8.75 17.62 17.28
N GLN A 189 -8.67 18.04 18.56
CA GLN A 189 -9.10 19.37 18.99
C GLN A 189 -8.01 20.44 18.80
N LYS A 190 -6.79 20.03 18.43
CA LYS A 190 -5.61 20.89 18.34
C LYS A 190 -5.09 20.96 16.91
N GLU A 191 -4.60 22.12 16.51
CA GLU A 191 -3.81 22.25 15.29
C GLU A 191 -2.50 21.44 15.41
N PRO A 192 -1.98 20.86 14.31
CA PRO A 192 -2.50 20.88 12.93
C PRO A 192 -3.58 19.82 12.62
N HIS A 193 -4.00 19.05 13.61
CA HIS A 193 -4.87 17.87 13.46
C HIS A 193 -6.37 18.19 13.54
N LYS A 194 -6.74 19.47 13.47
CA LYS A 194 -8.08 19.92 13.84
C LYS A 194 -9.15 19.37 12.90
N ILE A 195 -9.93 18.40 13.38
CA ILE A 195 -11.08 17.81 12.66
C ILE A 195 -12.22 17.52 13.64
N THR A 196 -13.46 17.47 13.15
CA THR A 196 -14.62 17.12 13.99
C THR A 196 -14.59 15.62 14.34
N GLY A 197 -15.18 15.24 15.48
CA GLY A 197 -15.29 13.83 15.89
C GLY A 197 -15.85 12.91 14.80
N PRO A 198 -17.02 13.22 14.20
CA PRO A 198 -17.58 12.40 13.13
C PRO A 198 -16.67 12.26 11.90
N LYS A 199 -15.93 13.32 11.54
CA LYS A 199 -14.95 13.26 10.43
C LYS A 199 -13.74 12.41 10.80
N CYS A 200 -13.33 12.42 12.06
CA CYS A 200 -12.28 11.52 12.55
C CYS A 200 -12.71 10.06 12.42
N ASP A 201 -13.94 9.72 12.82
CA ASP A 201 -14.44 8.35 12.74
C ASP A 201 -14.55 7.85 11.29
N GLU A 202 -15.01 8.72 10.39
CA GLU A 202 -15.02 8.45 8.94
C GLU A 202 -13.60 8.24 8.39
N PHE A 203 -12.66 9.11 8.78
CA PHE A 203 -11.26 9.00 8.41
C PHE A 203 -10.65 7.68 8.89
N MET A 204 -10.86 7.29 10.16
CA MET A 204 -10.33 6.04 10.72
C MET A 204 -10.94 4.81 10.04
N THR A 205 -12.25 4.84 9.76
CA THR A 205 -12.92 3.78 8.99
C THR A 205 -12.33 3.66 7.59
N ARG A 206 -12.07 4.79 6.92
CA ARG A 206 -11.42 4.83 5.60
C ARG A 206 -10.02 4.24 5.64
N MET A 207 -9.19 4.63 6.62
CA MET A 207 -7.83 4.10 6.78
C MET A 207 -7.81 2.60 7.10
N ALA A 208 -8.79 2.11 7.88
CA ALA A 208 -8.96 0.69 8.16
C ALA A 208 -9.38 -0.10 6.91
N ARG A 209 -10.34 0.42 6.14
CA ARG A 209 -10.76 -0.18 4.85
C ARG A 209 -9.59 -0.28 3.87
N GLN A 210 -8.76 0.77 3.81
CA GLN A 210 -7.55 0.80 2.99
C GLN A 210 -6.37 0.01 3.59
N LYS A 211 -6.56 -0.70 4.71
CA LYS A 211 -5.55 -1.55 5.35
C LYS A 211 -4.29 -0.79 5.81
N TYR A 212 -4.38 0.50 6.12
CA TYR A 212 -3.29 1.21 6.82
C TYR A 212 -3.29 0.91 8.31
N ILE A 213 -4.46 0.70 8.87
CA ILE A 213 -4.65 0.37 10.27
C ILE A 213 -5.66 -0.77 10.40
N THR A 214 -5.69 -1.41 11.56
CA THR A 214 -6.73 -2.36 11.96
C THR A 214 -7.43 -1.81 13.18
N LEU A 215 -8.75 -1.84 13.20
CA LEU A 215 -9.55 -1.47 14.36
C LEU A 215 -9.90 -2.76 15.12
N PHE A 216 -9.53 -2.82 16.40
CA PHE A 216 -9.83 -3.90 17.31
C PHE A 216 -10.79 -3.38 18.39
N ASP A 217 -11.95 -4.03 18.52
CA ASP A 217 -13.03 -3.65 19.46
C ASP A 217 -13.42 -2.17 19.44
N SER A 218 -13.22 -1.49 18.31
CA SER A 218 -13.45 -0.05 18.08
C SER A 218 -12.65 0.93 18.96
N ASP A 219 -12.00 0.48 20.03
CA ASP A 219 -11.21 1.35 20.92
C ASP A 219 -9.70 1.28 20.65
N ILE A 220 -9.19 0.17 20.11
CA ILE A 220 -7.75 0.01 19.85
C ILE A 220 -7.51 0.04 18.35
N VAL A 221 -6.63 0.95 17.95
CA VAL A 221 -6.14 1.07 16.60
C VAL A 221 -4.76 0.43 16.54
N GLU A 222 -4.51 -0.37 15.51
CA GLU A 222 -3.25 -1.06 15.34
C GLU A 222 -2.66 -0.80 13.96
N ILE A 223 -1.34 -0.60 13.89
CA ILE A 223 -0.63 -0.42 12.63
C ILE A 223 -0.71 -1.67 11.76
N ALA A 224 -1.06 -1.53 10.48
CA ALA A 224 -1.09 -2.63 9.53
C ALA A 224 0.21 -2.73 8.71
N PRO A 225 0.57 -3.92 8.18
CA PRO A 225 1.79 -4.11 7.39
C PRO A 225 1.92 -3.16 6.18
N ARG A 226 0.81 -2.79 5.54
CA ARG A 226 0.80 -1.84 4.40
C ARG A 226 1.45 -0.51 4.78
N THR A 227 1.14 0.01 5.97
CA THR A 227 1.68 1.28 6.45
C THR A 227 3.20 1.26 6.52
N ILE A 228 3.77 0.20 7.09
CA ILE A 228 5.23 0.05 7.16
C ILE A 228 5.81 -0.06 5.75
N VAL A 229 5.19 -0.83 4.86
CA VAL A 229 5.66 -1.00 3.48
C VAL A 229 5.69 0.33 2.70
N GLU A 230 4.69 1.20 2.89
CA GLU A 230 4.59 2.47 2.17
C GLU A 230 5.40 3.59 2.82
N LEU A 231 5.41 3.67 4.15
CA LEU A 231 6.01 4.78 4.90
C LEU A 231 7.34 4.46 5.58
N GLU A 232 7.95 3.30 5.33
CA GLU A 232 9.30 3.00 5.84
C GLU A 232 10.32 4.13 5.54
N PRO A 233 10.38 4.74 4.33
CA PRO A 233 11.30 5.85 4.08
C PRO A 233 11.02 7.07 4.97
N TRP A 234 9.74 7.43 5.15
CA TRP A 234 9.34 8.54 6.00
C TRP A 234 9.68 8.26 7.48
N LEU A 235 9.34 7.07 7.97
CA LEU A 235 9.64 6.66 9.34
C LEU A 235 11.13 6.77 9.64
N ARG A 236 11.98 6.26 8.73
CA ARG A 236 13.44 6.32 8.89
C ARG A 236 13.98 7.74 8.91
N ALA A 237 13.37 8.66 8.18
CA ALA A 237 13.77 10.06 8.12
C ALA A 237 13.30 10.86 9.35
N THR A 238 12.07 10.62 9.82
CA THR A 238 11.44 11.41 10.88
C THR A 238 11.78 10.91 12.28
N MET A 239 12.06 9.62 12.44
CA MET A 239 12.29 8.97 13.73
C MET A 239 13.69 8.34 13.85
N PRO A 240 14.79 9.07 13.54
CA PRO A 240 16.13 8.50 13.63
C PRO A 240 16.46 8.17 15.10
N GLY A 241 16.82 6.91 15.35
CA GLY A 241 17.24 6.45 16.68
C GLY A 241 16.13 5.97 17.61
N SER A 242 14.86 6.31 17.37
CA SER A 242 13.72 5.75 18.13
C SER A 242 13.10 4.52 17.47
N LEU A 243 13.35 4.31 16.18
CA LEU A 243 12.89 3.10 15.49
C LEU A 243 13.59 1.85 16.01
N LYS A 244 12.78 0.88 16.41
CA LYS A 244 13.20 -0.48 16.74
C LYS A 244 13.46 -1.22 15.42
N ILE A 245 14.68 -1.73 15.22
CA ILE A 245 15.09 -2.39 13.98
C ILE A 245 15.48 -3.85 14.29
N CYS A 246 15.01 -4.77 13.45
CA CYS A 246 15.35 -6.18 13.57
C CYS A 246 16.79 -6.45 13.12
N GLU A 247 17.56 -7.18 13.93
CA GLU A 247 18.96 -7.50 13.60
C GLU A 247 19.11 -8.46 12.41
N PHE A 248 18.14 -9.34 12.17
CA PHE A 248 18.21 -10.29 11.05
C PHE A 248 17.84 -9.65 9.71
N CYS A 249 16.67 -9.02 9.62
CA CYS A 249 16.15 -8.53 8.34
C CYS A 249 16.39 -7.03 8.11
N ARG A 250 16.91 -6.30 9.12
CA ARG A 250 17.15 -4.84 9.10
C ARG A 250 15.90 -3.99 8.82
N ARG A 251 14.70 -4.58 8.89
CA ARG A 251 13.41 -3.88 8.76
C ARG A 251 12.95 -3.36 10.11
N ILE A 252 12.05 -2.38 10.04
CA ILE A 252 11.38 -1.80 11.21
C ILE A 252 10.59 -2.87 11.94
N ILE A 253 10.67 -2.86 13.27
CA ILE A 253 9.80 -3.59 14.19
C ILE A 253 8.69 -2.63 14.59
N SER A 254 7.49 -2.92 14.13
CA SER A 254 6.29 -2.14 14.41
C SER A 254 5.54 -2.62 15.64
N ARG A 255 5.72 -3.89 16.06
CA ARG A 255 5.04 -4.50 17.20
C ARG A 255 6.06 -5.19 18.13
N PRO A 256 6.70 -4.45 19.04
CA PRO A 256 7.75 -4.94 19.94
C PRO A 256 7.31 -6.09 20.85
N ILE A 257 6.01 -6.27 21.09
CA ILE A 257 5.47 -7.43 21.82
C ILE A 257 5.86 -8.75 21.14
N TYR A 258 6.01 -8.76 19.82
CA TYR A 258 6.31 -9.95 19.02
C TYR A 258 7.78 -10.01 18.61
N THR A 259 8.67 -9.78 19.57
CA THR A 259 10.12 -9.78 19.36
C THR A 259 10.84 -10.76 20.25
N ALA A 260 11.89 -11.37 19.68
CA ALA A 260 12.97 -11.95 20.44
C ALA A 260 13.88 -10.81 20.92
N GLU A 261 14.08 -10.71 22.23
CA GLU A 261 14.95 -9.71 22.85
C GLU A 261 16.10 -10.40 23.58
N CYS A 262 17.32 -9.96 23.29
CA CYS A 262 18.50 -10.44 24.00
C CYS A 262 18.51 -9.90 25.43
N GLY A 263 18.54 -10.79 26.43
CA GLY A 263 18.54 -10.39 27.84
C GLY A 263 19.78 -9.60 28.29
N LYS A 264 20.89 -9.66 27.52
CA LYS A 264 22.15 -8.99 27.86
C LYS A 264 22.32 -7.63 27.19
N CYS A 265 22.07 -7.54 25.88
CA CYS A 265 22.30 -6.31 25.11
C CYS A 265 21.04 -5.67 24.55
N HIS A 266 19.86 -6.25 24.84
CA HIS A 266 18.55 -5.77 24.40
C HIS A 266 18.41 -5.65 22.87
N SER A 267 19.23 -6.36 22.10
CA SER A 267 19.07 -6.43 20.65
C SER A 267 17.73 -7.09 20.30
N LEU A 268 17.00 -6.49 19.37
CA LEU A 268 15.68 -6.96 18.98
C LEU A 268 15.71 -7.69 17.64
N SER A 269 14.87 -8.71 17.53
CA SER A 269 14.59 -9.41 16.28
C SER A 269 13.11 -9.72 16.20
N HIS A 270 12.52 -9.63 15.00
CA HIS A 270 11.15 -10.12 14.78
C HIS A 270 11.07 -11.59 15.18
N PHE A 271 10.00 -12.00 15.85
CA PHE A 271 9.77 -13.40 16.24
C PHE A 271 9.87 -14.35 15.04
N ASN A 272 9.24 -13.99 13.92
CA ASN A 272 9.30 -14.79 12.69
C ASN A 272 10.71 -14.87 12.10
N CYS A 273 11.54 -13.83 12.21
CA CYS A 273 12.93 -13.89 11.76
C CYS A 273 13.75 -14.82 12.65
N PHE A 274 13.57 -14.73 13.96
CA PHE A 274 14.23 -15.62 14.92
C PHE A 274 13.84 -17.09 14.67
N LYS A 275 12.55 -17.37 14.56
CA LYS A 275 12.01 -18.71 14.27
C LYS A 275 12.48 -19.26 12.92
N ASN A 276 12.60 -18.42 11.90
CA ASN A 276 13.14 -18.87 10.61
C ASN A 276 14.63 -19.20 10.74
N ALA A 277 15.39 -18.46 11.54
CA ALA A 277 16.80 -18.74 11.77
C ALA A 277 17.01 -20.08 12.50
N THR A 278 16.18 -20.41 13.50
CA THR A 278 16.23 -21.72 14.20
C THR A 278 15.91 -22.89 13.27
N ILE A 279 14.91 -22.73 12.39
CA ILE A 279 14.57 -23.75 11.37
C ILE A 279 15.73 -23.97 10.40
N LEU A 280 16.36 -22.89 9.91
CA LEU A 280 17.48 -22.98 8.97
C LEU A 280 18.73 -23.59 9.59
N SER A 281 19.01 -23.28 10.87
CA SER A 281 20.15 -23.84 11.60
C SER A 281 19.90 -25.26 12.10
N LYS A 282 18.66 -25.74 12.06
CA LYS A 282 18.21 -27.01 12.67
C LYS A 282 18.52 -27.06 14.18
N GLN A 283 18.38 -25.94 14.87
CA GLN A 283 18.62 -25.80 16.31
C GLN A 283 17.54 -24.91 16.92
N ASP A 284 17.08 -25.23 18.14
CA ASP A 284 16.09 -24.43 18.87
C ASP A 284 16.71 -23.22 19.62
N ARG A 285 17.95 -22.86 19.28
CA ARG A 285 18.68 -21.75 19.89
C ARG A 285 19.46 -20.97 18.84
N MET A 286 19.66 -19.69 19.11
CA MET A 286 20.46 -18.78 18.29
C MET A 286 21.36 -17.92 19.17
N GLU A 287 22.57 -17.64 18.69
CA GLU A 287 23.48 -16.70 19.34
C GLU A 287 23.15 -15.27 18.91
N CYS A 288 23.10 -14.35 19.88
CA CYS A 288 22.95 -12.93 19.64
C CYS A 288 24.14 -12.39 18.85
N SER A 289 23.89 -11.79 17.69
CA SER A 289 24.92 -11.26 16.79
C SER A 289 25.78 -10.13 17.38
N LYS A 290 25.39 -9.54 18.50
CA LYS A 290 26.11 -8.43 19.16
C LYS A 290 26.93 -8.84 20.37
N CYS A 291 26.48 -9.84 21.13
CA CYS A 291 27.08 -10.17 22.43
C CYS A 291 27.26 -11.67 22.68
N ASN A 292 26.92 -12.50 21.69
CA ASN A 292 27.01 -13.96 21.69
C ASN A 292 26.20 -14.66 22.80
N GLU A 293 25.29 -13.93 23.46
CA GLU A 293 24.33 -14.54 24.39
C GLU A 293 23.44 -15.52 23.62
N THR A 294 23.22 -16.71 24.20
CA THR A 294 22.35 -17.71 23.58
C THR A 294 20.90 -17.41 23.95
N LEU A 295 20.03 -17.35 22.95
CA LEU A 295 18.58 -17.27 23.14
C LEU A 295 17.95 -18.56 22.63
N THR A 296 17.06 -19.15 23.41
CA THR A 296 16.26 -20.32 22.98
C THR A 296 14.89 -19.90 22.47
N LEU A 297 14.27 -20.75 21.65
CA LEU A 297 12.92 -20.51 21.15
C LEU A 297 11.89 -20.48 22.28
N ASP A 298 12.08 -21.30 23.31
CA ASP A 298 11.20 -21.35 24.50
C ASP A 298 11.28 -20.06 25.31
N GLU A 299 12.49 -19.56 25.58
CA GLU A 299 12.69 -18.25 26.23
C GLU A 299 12.01 -17.12 25.46
N VAL A 300 12.12 -17.12 24.12
CA VAL A 300 11.47 -16.11 23.28
C VAL A 300 9.94 -16.22 23.35
N ASN A 301 9.39 -17.44 23.37
CA ASN A 301 7.94 -17.62 23.54
C ASN A 301 7.49 -17.10 24.91
N ASP A 302 8.24 -17.40 25.97
CA ASP A 302 7.96 -16.90 27.32
C ASP A 302 8.04 -15.36 27.37
N GLN A 303 9.04 -14.76 26.75
CA GLN A 303 9.13 -13.29 26.62
C GLN A 303 7.87 -12.71 25.95
N ILE A 304 7.37 -13.32 24.88
CA ILE A 304 6.17 -12.86 24.18
C ILE A 304 4.93 -13.00 25.09
N VAL A 305 4.80 -14.11 25.81
CA VAL A 305 3.71 -14.31 26.77
C VAL A 305 3.76 -13.26 27.86
N ILE A 306 4.94 -13.03 28.47
CA ILE A 306 5.15 -12.00 29.50
C ILE A 306 4.84 -10.61 28.96
N LYS A 307 5.31 -10.25 27.75
CA LYS A 307 5.04 -8.96 27.11
C LYS A 307 3.54 -8.76 26.86
N ARG A 308 2.80 -9.82 26.51
CA ARG A 308 1.34 -9.78 26.33
C ARG A 308 0.59 -9.65 27.66
N THR A 309 0.95 -10.43 28.68
CA THR A 309 0.24 -10.43 29.98
C THR A 309 0.56 -9.21 30.81
N SER A 310 1.79 -8.70 30.71
CA SER A 310 2.20 -7.45 31.39
C SER A 310 1.58 -6.21 30.75
N GLY A 311 0.89 -6.37 29.62
CA GLY A 311 -0.04 -5.40 29.03
C GLY A 311 0.47 -3.96 29.02
N VAL A 312 1.08 -3.54 27.91
CA VAL A 312 1.22 -2.11 27.55
C VAL A 312 1.72 -1.27 28.72
N ALA A 313 2.97 -1.44 29.15
CA ALA A 313 3.63 -0.44 29.98
C ALA A 313 3.78 0.83 29.14
N ARG A 314 2.72 1.65 29.11
CA ARG A 314 2.73 2.97 28.50
C ARG A 314 3.79 3.77 29.21
N VAL A 315 4.92 3.97 28.55
CA VAL A 315 5.92 4.91 29.04
C VAL A 315 5.23 6.28 28.98
N PRO A 316 5.05 6.99 30.10
CA PRO A 316 4.59 8.36 30.05
C PRO A 316 5.58 9.15 29.21
N ILE A 317 5.12 9.74 28.10
CA ILE A 317 5.96 10.60 27.28
C ILE A 317 6.43 11.76 28.17
N LEU A 318 7.73 11.75 28.47
CA LEU A 318 8.45 12.93 28.92
C LEU A 318 8.38 13.96 27.79
N ASN A 319 7.60 15.02 28.02
CA ASN A 319 7.54 16.28 27.29
C ASN A 319 8.66 16.47 26.24
N PHE A 320 8.45 15.97 25.02
CA PHE A 320 9.31 16.35 23.91
C PHE A 320 8.81 17.70 23.39
N ARG A 321 9.66 18.69 23.58
CA ARG A 321 9.37 20.12 23.46
C ARG A 321 8.86 20.50 22.08
N GLN A 322 7.91 21.42 22.13
CA GLN A 322 7.57 22.40 21.10
C GLN A 322 8.81 22.84 20.30
N SER A 323 8.88 22.45 19.04
CA SER A 323 9.62 23.22 18.03
C SER A 323 8.74 24.38 17.58
N THR A 324 8.57 25.37 18.46
CA THR A 324 8.12 26.70 18.06
C THR A 324 9.26 27.37 17.31
N SER A 325 9.08 27.49 15.99
CA SER A 325 9.87 28.38 15.14
C SER A 325 9.60 29.84 15.54
N THR A 326 10.43 30.38 16.42
CA THR A 326 10.64 31.83 16.55
C THR A 326 11.98 32.17 15.91
N ARG A 327 11.96 32.82 14.75
CA ARG A 327 13.11 33.56 14.25
C ARG A 327 12.64 34.95 13.82
N ALA A 328 12.77 35.89 14.76
CA ALA A 328 12.84 37.31 14.47
C ALA A 328 14.31 37.71 14.38
N ALA A 329 14.62 38.52 13.35
CA ALA A 329 15.71 39.50 13.14
C ALA A 329 16.86 39.56 14.18
N SER A 330 18.13 39.78 13.86
CA SER A 330 18.85 40.25 12.66
C SER A 330 20.36 40.27 13.02
N VAL A 331 21.25 40.22 12.02
CA VAL A 331 22.52 40.95 11.84
C VAL A 331 23.55 40.08 11.10
N ASP A 332 23.63 40.34 9.79
CA ASP A 332 24.82 40.61 8.97
C ASP A 332 26.14 39.82 9.18
N SER A 333 26.51 38.97 8.20
CA SER A 333 27.71 39.12 7.36
C SER A 333 28.04 37.87 6.50
N THR A 334 28.16 38.12 5.19
CA THR A 334 29.03 37.56 4.13
C THR A 334 29.15 36.04 3.86
N ASP A 335 28.79 35.71 2.60
CA ASP A 335 29.37 34.76 1.64
C ASP A 335 29.75 33.34 2.08
N ASP A 336 28.99 32.35 1.61
CA ASP A 336 29.51 31.31 0.71
C ASP A 336 28.37 30.51 0.06
N ASP A 337 28.54 30.21 -1.22
CA ASP A 337 27.63 29.50 -2.12
C ASP A 337 27.31 28.08 -1.66
N ASP A 338 26.02 27.72 -1.59
CA ASP A 338 25.61 26.33 -1.82
C ASP A 338 24.19 26.22 -2.40
N VAL A 339 24.11 25.49 -3.51
CA VAL A 339 22.96 25.38 -4.41
C VAL A 339 21.90 24.46 -3.80
N VAL A 340 20.87 25.03 -3.15
CA VAL A 340 19.68 24.28 -2.71
C VAL A 340 18.54 24.47 -3.71
N ALA A 341 18.10 23.35 -4.29
CA ALA A 341 16.98 23.27 -5.21
C ALA A 341 15.69 23.84 -4.58
N LYS A 342 15.15 24.88 -5.23
CA LYS A 342 13.84 25.47 -4.91
C LYS A 342 12.73 24.46 -5.21
N ILE A 343 11.93 24.15 -4.19
CA ILE A 343 10.62 23.53 -4.34
C ILE A 343 9.63 24.70 -4.50
N GLU A 344 9.13 24.90 -5.71
CA GLU A 344 8.02 25.81 -5.98
C GLU A 344 6.73 25.19 -5.40
N VAL A 345 6.12 25.90 -4.45
CA VAL A 345 4.82 25.55 -3.90
C VAL A 345 3.79 26.36 -4.67
N ASP A 346 3.09 25.68 -5.55
CA ASP A 346 2.00 26.23 -6.36
C ASP A 346 0.87 26.70 -5.41
N SER A 347 0.48 27.96 -5.58
CA SER A 347 -0.48 28.66 -4.73
C SER A 347 -1.76 28.85 -5.54
N ASP A 348 -2.75 27.97 -5.34
CA ASP A 348 -4.07 28.11 -5.95
C ASP A 348 -4.91 29.12 -5.14
N ASP A 349 -5.02 30.33 -5.68
CA ASP A 349 -5.99 31.36 -5.26
C ASP A 349 -7.39 31.01 -5.81
N GLU A 350 -8.39 30.94 -4.93
CA GLU A 350 -9.80 30.82 -5.31
C GLU A 350 -10.35 32.11 -5.99
N PRO A 351 -11.20 32.01 -7.04
CA PRO A 351 -11.81 33.17 -7.65
C PRO A 351 -13.17 33.52 -7.03
N GLY A 352 -13.26 34.71 -6.42
CA GLY A 352 -14.50 35.40 -6.09
C GLY A 352 -15.09 36.20 -7.28
N PRO A 353 -16.37 36.63 -7.22
CA PRO A 353 -17.16 36.90 -8.42
C PRO A 353 -17.10 38.33 -8.98
N SER A 354 -16.96 38.39 -10.31
CA SER A 354 -17.61 39.27 -11.30
C SER A 354 -17.83 40.76 -11.00
N ARG A 355 -17.05 41.65 -11.65
CA ARG A 355 -17.48 43.00 -12.03
C ARG A 355 -16.89 43.49 -13.38
N LYS A 356 -17.79 43.57 -14.36
CA LYS A 356 -17.96 44.52 -15.50
C LYS A 356 -16.72 45.07 -16.25
N ALA A 357 -16.70 44.79 -17.56
CA ALA A 357 -15.84 45.37 -18.60
C ALA A 357 -16.12 46.85 -18.91
N PRO A 358 -15.17 47.53 -19.59
CA PRO A 358 -15.55 48.33 -20.76
C PRO A 358 -14.60 48.26 -21.97
N LYS A 359 -15.24 47.99 -23.13
CA LYS A 359 -15.13 48.53 -24.50
C LYS A 359 -13.78 48.83 -25.17
N ALA A 360 -13.71 48.31 -26.40
CA ALA A 360 -12.67 48.38 -27.43
C ALA A 360 -12.40 49.75 -28.07
N LYS A 361 -11.18 49.90 -28.63
CA LYS A 361 -10.86 50.79 -29.77
C LYS A 361 -9.96 50.08 -30.79
N LYS A 362 -10.26 50.34 -32.07
CA LYS A 362 -9.72 49.77 -33.32
C LYS A 362 -8.28 50.24 -33.67
N PRO A 363 -7.58 49.55 -34.60
CA PRO A 363 -6.15 49.75 -34.90
C PRO A 363 -5.91 50.80 -35.99
N GLN A 364 -4.73 51.44 -35.99
CA GLN A 364 -4.24 52.28 -37.09
C GLN A 364 -2.80 51.93 -37.53
N ALA A 365 -2.70 51.93 -38.85
CA ALA A 365 -1.61 51.70 -39.81
C ALA A 365 -0.16 52.11 -39.48
N ARG A 366 0.76 51.31 -40.05
CA ARG A 366 2.18 51.58 -40.31
C ARG A 366 2.39 52.71 -41.34
N PRO A 367 3.61 53.28 -41.39
CA PRO A 367 4.29 53.34 -42.68
C PRO A 367 5.77 52.89 -42.67
N SER A 368 6.09 52.22 -43.78
CA SER A 368 7.36 52.01 -44.51
C SER A 368 8.59 52.84 -44.15
N LYS A 369 9.77 52.18 -44.13
CA LYS A 369 11.01 52.71 -44.75
C LYS A 369 11.99 51.61 -45.20
N ARG A 370 12.20 51.59 -46.51
CA ARG A 370 13.41 51.38 -47.34
C ARG A 370 14.28 50.11 -47.20
N ALA A 371 14.33 49.40 -48.33
CA ALA A 371 15.36 48.45 -48.74
C ALA A 371 16.61 49.16 -49.32
N ILE A 372 17.76 48.49 -49.20
CA ILE A 372 18.95 48.67 -50.04
C ILE A 372 19.26 47.28 -50.65
N ILE A 373 19.54 47.28 -51.94
CA ILE A 373 19.91 46.13 -52.79
C ILE A 373 21.40 46.23 -53.11
N SER A 374 22.10 45.08 -53.13
CA SER A 374 23.28 44.77 -53.95
C SER A 374 23.45 43.24 -53.88
N SER A 375 23.07 42.44 -54.89
CA SER A 375 23.68 42.19 -56.21
C SER A 375 24.69 41.03 -56.20
N ASP A 376 24.60 40.22 -57.26
CA ASP A 376 25.51 39.21 -57.83
C ASP A 376 25.09 37.74 -57.58
N SER A 377 24.54 37.03 -58.59
CA SER A 377 25.16 36.47 -59.83
C SER A 377 26.02 35.25 -59.49
N ASP A 378 25.97 34.08 -60.14
CA ASP A 378 25.22 33.56 -61.28
C ASP A 378 25.29 32.02 -61.21
N SER A 379 24.34 31.41 -61.91
CA SER A 379 24.23 30.06 -62.47
C SER A 379 25.49 29.18 -62.56
N ASN A 380 25.38 27.90 -62.17
CA ASN A 380 24.92 26.83 -63.07
C ASN A 380 24.64 25.53 -62.30
#